data_AF-A0A2M7L6X5-F1
#
_entry.id   AF-A0A2M7L6X5-F1
#
_cell.length_a   1.000
_cell.length_b   1.000
_cell.length_c   1.000
_cell.angle_alpha   90.00
_cell.angle_beta   90.00
_cell.angle_gamma   90.00
#
_symmetry.space_group_name_H-M   'P 1'
#
loop_
_entity.id
_entity.type
_entity.pdbx_description
1 polymer ?
#
loop_
_entity_poly.entity_id
_entity_poly.type
_entity_poly.pdbx_seq_one_letter_code
_entity_poly.pdbx_strand_id
1 'polypeptide(L)'
;MTRINREPSNWMTMLIFGVAATLAVATANVAYACPPGGEHGMQRMADDLKLSDQQRQQFKSIHNESRAAGKAMHEAMQLNRDALQKLDPGAKDYSRQVGRLAAEKAELVKQMVIQRSEVRARIHAMLTPEQREKAAAFKRDFRKDGKDRHERGGPDGERWRDR
;
A
#
# COMPACT_ATOMS: atom_id res chain seq x y z
N MET A 1 -47.58 -12.57 -26.18
CA MET A 1 -46.30 -13.16 -25.75
C MET A 1 -45.16 -12.15 -25.91
N THR A 2 -44.66 -11.68 -24.76
CA THR A 2 -43.32 -11.15 -24.43
C THR A 2 -42.65 -10.09 -25.32
N ARG A 3 -42.91 -8.82 -25.00
CA ARG A 3 -41.92 -7.72 -25.13
C ARG A 3 -40.84 -7.93 -24.06
N ILE A 4 -39.59 -8.07 -24.48
CA ILE A 4 -38.42 -8.17 -23.60
C ILE A 4 -38.06 -6.74 -23.16
N ASN A 5 -38.28 -6.43 -21.88
CA ASN A 5 -37.77 -5.24 -21.22
C ASN A 5 -36.24 -5.23 -21.29
N ARG A 6 -35.65 -4.21 -21.92
CA ARG A 6 -34.26 -3.83 -21.74
C ARG A 6 -34.18 -2.89 -20.54
N GLU A 7 -33.87 -3.43 -19.38
CA GLU A 7 -33.38 -2.65 -18.24
C GLU A 7 -31.92 -2.21 -18.54
N PRO A 8 -31.55 -0.91 -18.43
CA PRO A 8 -30.16 -0.52 -18.47
C PRO A 8 -29.42 -1.00 -17.20
N SER A 9 -28.19 -1.48 -17.39
CA SER A 9 -27.31 -2.03 -16.35
C SER A 9 -26.94 -0.97 -15.29
N ASN A 10 -27.71 -0.91 -14.21
CA ASN A 10 -27.45 -0.05 -13.04
C ASN A 10 -26.45 -0.70 -12.06
N TRP A 11 -25.19 -0.88 -12.47
CA TRP A 11 -24.08 -1.10 -11.52
C TRP A 11 -23.32 0.18 -11.18
N MET A 12 -23.69 1.30 -11.83
CA MET A 12 -22.97 2.58 -11.80
C MET A 12 -23.83 3.72 -11.23
N THR A 13 -24.73 3.43 -10.28
CA THR A 13 -25.52 4.46 -9.57
C THR A 13 -25.74 4.04 -8.12
N MET A 14 -24.83 4.48 -7.26
CA MET A 14 -24.90 4.76 -5.81
C MET A 14 -23.46 4.61 -5.30
N LEU A 15 -22.73 5.65 -4.90
CA LEU A 15 -23.06 6.53 -3.78
C LEU A 15 -22.34 7.89 -3.93
N ILE A 16 -23.13 8.94 -4.12
CA ILE A 16 -22.76 10.30 -3.73
C ILE A 16 -22.98 10.38 -2.22
N PHE A 17 -21.91 10.40 -1.44
CA PHE A 17 -21.90 11.01 -0.11
C PHE A 17 -21.00 12.25 -0.26
N GLY A 18 -21.54 13.46 -0.37
CA GLY A 18 -22.39 14.06 0.64
C GLY A 18 -21.52 14.38 1.86
N VAL A 19 -20.75 15.47 1.78
CA VAL A 19 -20.04 16.04 2.93
C VAL A 19 -21.11 16.51 3.91
N ALA A 20 -21.38 15.67 4.91
CA ALA A 20 -22.16 16.03 6.08
C ALA A 20 -21.26 15.84 7.31
N ALA A 21 -20.82 16.96 7.86
CA ALA A 21 -20.17 17.02 9.15
C ALA A 21 -21.20 16.65 10.23
N THR A 22 -21.04 15.47 10.84
CA THR A 22 -21.62 15.17 12.14
C THR A 22 -20.59 14.43 12.98
N LEU A 23 -20.12 15.11 14.03
CA LEU A 23 -19.41 14.53 15.15
C LEU A 23 -20.28 13.44 15.79
N ALA A 24 -19.77 12.22 15.83
CA ALA A 24 -20.12 11.24 16.86
C ALA A 24 -18.82 10.57 17.30
N VAL A 25 -18.25 11.10 18.39
CA VAL A 25 -17.12 10.48 19.08
C VAL A 25 -17.67 9.26 19.82
N ALA A 26 -17.43 8.07 19.28
CA ALA A 26 -17.49 6.82 20.03
C ALA A 26 -16.05 6.30 20.17
N THR A 27 -15.44 6.54 21.33
CA THR A 27 -14.13 5.99 21.69
C THR A 27 -14.25 4.50 21.95
N ALA A 28 -13.93 3.68 20.96
CA ALA A 28 -13.59 2.28 21.19
C ALA A 28 -12.07 2.18 21.40
N ASN A 29 -11.65 2.07 22.66
CA ASN A 29 -10.29 1.69 23.03
C ASN A 29 -10.05 0.24 22.62
N VAL A 30 -9.67 0.00 21.37
CA VAL A 30 -9.06 -1.27 20.98
C VAL A 30 -7.56 -1.03 20.84
N ALA A 31 -6.85 -1.25 21.94
CA ALA A 31 -5.40 -1.27 21.95
C ALA A 31 -4.92 -2.55 21.24
N TYR A 32 -4.92 -2.53 19.91
CA TYR A 32 -4.17 -3.51 19.13
C TYR A 32 -2.68 -3.25 19.38
N ALA A 33 -2.02 -4.19 20.05
CA ALA A 33 -0.58 -4.20 20.24
C ALA A 33 0.11 -4.12 18.86
N CYS A 34 0.73 -2.98 18.57
CA CYS A 34 1.48 -2.74 17.34
C CYS A 34 2.88 -3.34 17.51
N PRO A 35 3.36 -4.21 16.61
CA PRO A 35 4.73 -4.72 16.68
C PRO A 35 5.73 -3.55 16.54
N PRO A 36 6.82 -3.48 17.34
CA PRO A 36 7.65 -2.28 17.55
C PRO A 36 8.49 -1.79 16.35
N GLY A 37 8.35 -2.36 15.15
CA GLY A 37 9.16 -2.00 13.97
C GLY A 37 8.56 -0.93 13.05
N GLY A 38 7.30 -0.51 13.25
CA GLY A 38 6.58 0.37 12.31
C GLY A 38 6.33 1.80 12.77
N GLU A 39 6.44 2.07 14.08
CA GLU A 39 6.03 3.35 14.66
C GLU A 39 6.99 4.50 14.31
N HIS A 40 8.30 4.23 14.21
CA HIS A 40 9.29 5.26 13.93
C HIS A 40 9.10 5.94 12.57
N GLY A 41 8.72 5.19 11.53
CA GLY A 41 8.45 5.75 10.21
C GLY A 41 7.16 6.57 10.16
N MET A 42 6.15 6.12 10.90
CA MET A 42 4.89 6.86 11.05
C MET A 42 5.11 8.19 11.79
N GLN A 43 5.81 8.14 12.92
CA GLN A 43 6.08 9.31 13.76
C GLN A 43 6.79 10.40 12.95
N ARG A 44 7.85 10.00 12.23
CA ARG A 44 8.60 10.91 11.35
C ARG A 44 7.72 11.57 10.30
N MET A 45 6.87 10.81 9.60
CA MET A 45 5.98 11.40 8.59
C MET A 45 4.98 12.39 9.20
N ALA A 46 4.45 12.08 10.39
CA ALA A 46 3.53 12.97 11.08
C ALA A 46 4.20 14.28 11.53
N ASP A 47 5.45 14.19 12.00
CA ASP A 47 6.26 15.34 12.39
C ASP A 47 6.66 16.19 11.17
N ASP A 48 7.10 15.52 10.10
CA ASP A 48 7.48 16.13 8.84
C ASP A 48 6.31 16.91 8.21
N LEU A 49 5.10 16.38 8.26
CA LEU A 49 3.89 17.07 7.77
C LEU A 49 3.29 18.05 8.77
N LYS A 50 3.85 18.16 9.98
CA LYS A 50 3.32 18.98 11.09
C LYS A 50 1.83 18.70 11.31
N LEU A 51 1.46 17.42 11.43
CA LEU A 51 0.08 17.02 11.66
C LEU A 51 -0.40 17.49 13.04
N SER A 52 -1.61 18.03 13.10
CA SER A 52 -2.31 18.31 14.37
C SER A 52 -2.62 17.02 15.13
N ASP A 53 -2.92 17.11 16.42
CA ASP A 53 -3.24 15.93 17.23
C ASP A 53 -4.42 15.13 16.66
N GLN A 54 -5.44 15.82 16.16
CA GLN A 54 -6.58 15.19 15.49
C GLN A 54 -6.16 14.49 14.19
N GLN A 55 -5.31 15.11 13.37
CA GLN A 55 -4.78 14.50 12.14
C GLN A 55 -3.88 13.29 12.46
N ARG A 56 -3.09 13.34 13.54
CA ARG A 56 -2.26 12.22 14.01
C ARG A 56 -3.10 11.02 14.39
N GLN A 57 -4.20 11.24 15.09
CA GLN A 57 -5.11 10.15 15.45
C GLN A 57 -5.75 9.50 14.21
N GLN A 58 -6.20 10.31 13.25
CA GLN A 58 -6.73 9.82 11.97
C GLN A 58 -5.67 9.05 11.17
N PHE A 59 -4.44 9.60 11.10
CA PHE A 59 -3.31 8.94 10.45
C PHE A 59 -3.00 7.58 11.08
N LYS A 60 -3.02 7.50 12.42
CA LYS A 60 -2.78 6.27 13.16
C LYS A 60 -3.84 5.21 12.88
N SER A 61 -5.11 5.59 12.86
CA SER A 61 -6.21 4.69 12.48
C SER A 61 -6.04 4.18 11.04
N ILE A 62 -5.84 5.07 10.06
CA ILE A 62 -5.63 4.68 8.64
C ILE A 62 -4.46 3.70 8.50
N HIS A 63 -3.36 3.97 9.19
CA HIS A 63 -2.17 3.12 9.13
C HIS A 63 -2.39 1.75 9.77
N ASN A 64 -3.03 1.69 10.95
CA ASN A 64 -3.31 0.43 11.64
C ASN A 64 -4.25 -0.46 10.84
N GLU A 65 -5.31 0.12 10.26
CA GLU A 65 -6.21 -0.57 9.34
C GLU A 65 -5.45 -1.09 8.11
N SER A 66 -4.59 -0.25 7.52
CA SER A 66 -3.77 -0.65 6.37
C SER A 66 -2.81 -1.78 6.73
N ARG A 67 -2.20 -1.76 7.91
CA ARG A 67 -1.29 -2.80 8.40
C ARG A 67 -2.03 -4.12 8.58
N ALA A 68 -3.21 -4.08 9.20
CA ALA A 68 -4.05 -5.26 9.39
C ALA A 68 -4.44 -5.87 8.04
N ALA A 69 -4.96 -5.05 7.11
CA ALA A 69 -5.35 -5.50 5.77
C ALA A 69 -4.15 -5.99 4.94
N GLY A 70 -2.96 -5.39 5.12
CA GLY A 70 -1.77 -5.72 4.35
C GLY A 70 -1.02 -6.97 4.83
N LYS A 71 -1.27 -7.49 6.04
CA LYS A 71 -0.53 -8.62 6.61
C LYS A 71 -0.66 -9.89 5.77
N ALA A 72 -1.88 -10.28 5.43
CA ALA A 72 -2.14 -11.47 4.61
C ALA A 72 -1.50 -11.35 3.21
N MET A 73 -1.58 -10.17 2.59
CA MET A 73 -0.96 -9.92 1.29
C MET A 73 0.57 -9.98 1.36
N HIS A 74 1.18 -9.52 2.45
CA HIS A 74 2.62 -9.64 2.67
C HIS A 74 3.04 -11.11 2.77
N GLU A 75 2.33 -11.89 3.60
CA GLU A 75 2.57 -13.33 3.76
C GLU A 75 2.43 -14.07 2.42
N ALA A 76 1.37 -13.79 1.66
CA ALA A 76 1.16 -14.38 0.33
C ALA A 76 2.31 -14.04 -0.64
N MET A 77 2.80 -12.80 -0.62
CA MET A 77 3.92 -12.39 -1.47
C MET A 77 5.24 -13.08 -1.09
N GLN A 78 5.48 -13.31 0.21
CA GLN A 78 6.65 -14.07 0.67
C GLN A 78 6.55 -15.53 0.23
N LEU A 79 5.40 -16.17 0.43
CA LEU A 79 5.17 -17.55 0.00
C LEU A 79 5.35 -17.71 -1.52
N ASN A 80 4.83 -16.77 -2.32
CA ASN A 80 5.01 -16.78 -3.76
C ASN A 80 6.50 -16.62 -4.16
N ARG A 81 7.24 -15.73 -3.49
CA ARG A 81 8.68 -15.57 -3.71
C ARG A 81 9.46 -16.84 -3.35
N ASP A 82 9.16 -17.44 -2.22
CA ASP A 82 9.79 -18.69 -1.78
C ASP A 82 9.48 -19.84 -2.74
N ALA A 83 8.24 -19.92 -3.22
CA ALA A 83 7.84 -20.92 -4.21
C ALA A 83 8.63 -20.76 -5.51
N LEU A 84 8.80 -19.53 -6.01
CA LEU A 84 9.61 -19.24 -7.20
C LEU A 84 11.09 -19.63 -6.98
N GLN A 85 11.65 -19.35 -5.81
CA GLN A 85 13.04 -19.68 -5.48
C GLN A 85 13.29 -21.18 -5.35
N LYS A 86 12.28 -21.96 -4.95
CA LYS A 86 12.37 -23.41 -4.77
C LYS A 86 12.08 -24.22 -6.03
N LEU A 87 11.68 -23.58 -7.14
CA LEU A 87 11.44 -24.28 -8.40
C LEU A 87 12.73 -24.93 -8.90
N ASP A 88 12.63 -26.18 -9.35
CA ASP A 88 13.71 -26.90 -10.03
C ASP A 88 13.75 -26.50 -11.52
N PRO A 89 14.82 -25.84 -12.00
CA PRO A 89 14.97 -25.50 -13.41
C PRO A 89 15.04 -26.71 -14.35
N GLY A 90 15.35 -27.90 -13.84
CA GLY A 90 15.38 -29.15 -14.60
C GLY A 90 14.02 -29.86 -14.72
N ALA A 91 12.99 -29.39 -14.02
CA ALA A 91 11.67 -30.01 -14.04
C ALA A 91 11.01 -29.89 -15.43
N LYS A 92 10.39 -30.97 -15.91
CA LYS A 92 9.71 -31.02 -17.22
C LYS A 92 8.61 -29.96 -17.38
N ASP A 93 7.98 -29.56 -16.28
CA ASP A 93 6.89 -28.58 -16.24
C ASP A 93 7.33 -27.20 -15.70
N TYR A 94 8.64 -26.95 -15.56
CA TYR A 94 9.19 -25.72 -14.97
C TYR A 94 8.54 -24.44 -15.53
N SER A 95 8.45 -24.30 -16.85
CA SER A 95 7.85 -23.12 -17.50
C SER A 95 6.39 -22.92 -17.10
N ARG A 96 5.61 -24.00 -16.98
CA ARG A 96 4.22 -23.94 -16.52
C ARG A 96 4.13 -23.51 -15.06
N GLN A 97 5.01 -24.03 -14.20
CA GLN A 97 5.08 -23.66 -12.78
C GLN A 97 5.44 -22.17 -12.60
N VAL A 98 6.43 -21.69 -13.35
CA VAL A 98 6.80 -20.27 -13.41
C VAL A 98 5.61 -19.42 -13.85
N GLY A 99 4.92 -19.80 -14.94
CA GLY A 99 3.76 -19.07 -15.45
C GLY A 99 2.64 -18.94 -14.42
N ARG A 100 2.33 -20.02 -13.69
CA ARG A 100 1.33 -20.00 -12.60
C ARG A 100 1.73 -19.04 -11.48
N LEU A 101 2.95 -19.17 -10.97
CA LEU A 101 3.43 -18.32 -9.87
C LEU A 101 3.58 -16.86 -10.27
N ALA A 102 3.93 -16.58 -11.54
CA ALA A 102 3.99 -15.23 -12.07
C ALA A 102 2.60 -14.60 -12.17
N ALA A 103 1.58 -15.35 -12.61
CA ALA A 103 0.20 -14.88 -12.64
C ALA A 103 -0.32 -14.56 -11.22
N GLU A 104 -0.05 -15.44 -10.26
CA GLU A 104 -0.38 -15.21 -8.85
C GLU A 104 0.31 -13.95 -8.30
N LYS A 105 1.60 -13.78 -8.61
CA LYS A 105 2.36 -12.59 -8.22
C LYS A 105 1.79 -11.31 -8.83
N ALA A 106 1.37 -11.34 -10.09
CA ALA A 106 0.77 -10.20 -10.77
C ALA A 106 -0.52 -9.76 -10.06
N GLU A 107 -1.36 -10.72 -9.65
CA GLU A 107 -2.57 -10.42 -8.89
C GLU A 107 -2.27 -9.81 -7.52
N LEU A 108 -1.30 -10.35 -6.79
CA LEU A 108 -0.86 -9.79 -5.51
C LEU A 108 -0.33 -8.36 -5.66
N VAL A 109 0.45 -8.10 -6.71
CA VAL A 109 0.95 -6.75 -7.01
C VAL A 109 -0.19 -5.79 -7.34
N LYS A 110 -1.19 -6.24 -8.12
CA LYS A 110 -2.39 -5.44 -8.43
C LYS A 110 -3.10 -5.01 -7.16
N GLN A 111 -3.38 -5.95 -6.26
CA GLN A 111 -4.04 -5.69 -4.98
C GLN A 111 -3.22 -4.73 -4.12
N MET A 112 -1.90 -4.90 -4.08
CA MET A 112 -1.00 -4.00 -3.35
C MET A 112 -1.06 -2.57 -3.85
N VAL A 113 -1.08 -2.37 -5.17
CA VAL A 113 -1.13 -1.03 -5.78
C VAL A 113 -2.46 -0.35 -5.45
N ILE A 114 -3.57 -1.07 -5.54
CA ILE A 114 -4.90 -0.57 -5.20
C ILE A 114 -4.94 -0.14 -3.74
N GLN A 115 -4.58 -1.04 -2.81
CA GLN A 115 -4.58 -0.77 -1.38
C GLN A 115 -3.70 0.45 -1.02
N ARG A 116 -2.49 0.52 -1.56
CA ARG A 116 -1.59 1.67 -1.32
C ARG A 116 -2.17 2.98 -1.86
N SER A 117 -2.86 2.93 -2.98
CA SER A 117 -3.50 4.12 -3.58
C SER A 117 -4.66 4.61 -2.72
N GLU A 118 -5.49 3.71 -2.20
CA GLU A 118 -6.59 4.04 -1.29
C GLU A 118 -6.08 4.66 0.01
N VAL A 119 -5.04 4.08 0.63
CA VAL A 119 -4.40 4.64 1.83
C VAL A 119 -3.85 6.03 1.55
N ARG A 120 -3.17 6.22 0.41
CA ARG A 120 -2.66 7.53 -0.01
C ARG A 120 -3.79 8.54 -0.21
N ALA A 121 -4.91 8.15 -0.79
CA ALA A 121 -6.07 9.01 -0.98
C ALA A 121 -6.68 9.43 0.36
N ARG A 122 -6.84 8.50 1.31
CA ARG A 122 -7.32 8.79 2.68
C ARG A 122 -6.41 9.75 3.43
N ILE A 123 -5.09 9.53 3.37
CA ILE A 123 -4.10 10.45 3.96
C ILE A 123 -4.22 11.83 3.30
N HIS A 124 -4.28 11.91 1.97
CA HIS A 124 -4.36 13.18 1.27
C HIS A 124 -5.63 13.98 1.62
N ALA A 125 -6.76 13.30 1.83
CA ALA A 125 -8.03 13.93 2.17
C ALA A 125 -7.99 14.69 3.51
N MET A 126 -7.24 14.20 4.50
CA MET A 126 -7.12 14.86 5.82
C MET A 126 -6.05 15.98 5.88
N LEU A 127 -5.22 16.14 4.86
CA LEU A 127 -4.18 17.18 4.80
C LEU A 127 -4.71 18.52 4.27
N THR A 128 -4.19 19.63 4.79
CA THR A 128 -4.40 20.97 4.23
C THR A 128 -3.69 21.13 2.87
N PRO A 129 -4.05 22.13 2.04
CA PRO A 129 -3.35 22.41 0.78
C PRO A 129 -1.83 22.54 0.95
N GLU A 130 -1.38 23.27 1.96
CA GLU A 130 0.04 23.52 2.24
C GLU A 130 0.76 22.23 2.65
N GLN A 131 0.10 21.39 3.46
CA GLN A 131 0.63 20.07 3.84
C GLN A 131 0.73 19.13 2.64
N ARG A 132 -0.18 19.21 1.67
CA ARG A 132 -0.14 18.39 0.44
C ARG A 132 1.05 18.76 -0.44
N GLU A 133 1.33 20.05 -0.60
CA GLU A 133 2.52 20.52 -1.31
C GLU A 133 3.80 20.01 -0.65
N LYS A 134 3.87 20.10 0.69
CA LYS A 134 5.00 19.58 1.47
C LYS A 134 5.16 18.06 1.29
N ALA A 135 4.06 17.30 1.32
CA ALA A 135 4.07 15.86 1.07
C ALA A 135 4.56 15.53 -0.36
N ALA A 136 4.20 16.34 -1.35
CA ALA A 136 4.66 16.16 -2.74
C ALA A 136 6.16 16.47 -2.90
N ALA A 137 6.66 17.49 -2.19
CA ALA A 137 8.09 17.82 -2.16
C ALA A 137 8.91 16.68 -1.55
N PHE A 138 8.53 16.19 -0.37
CA PHE A 138 9.21 15.05 0.26
C PHE A 138 9.26 13.83 -0.65
N LYS A 139 8.16 13.51 -1.34
CA LYS A 139 8.13 12.39 -2.28
C LYS A 139 9.14 12.54 -3.43
N ARG A 140 9.41 13.76 -3.90
CA ARG A 140 10.42 14.02 -4.93
C ARG A 140 11.83 13.83 -4.39
N ASP A 141 12.10 14.31 -3.18
CA ASP A 141 13.43 14.25 -2.59
C ASP A 141 13.81 12.81 -2.24
N PHE A 142 12.90 12.04 -1.62
CA PHE A 142 13.10 10.60 -1.39
C PHE A 142 13.37 9.81 -2.69
N ARG A 143 12.76 10.21 -3.80
CA ARG A 143 13.01 9.58 -5.12
C ARG A 143 14.40 9.90 -5.65
N LYS A 144 14.89 11.12 -5.44
CA LYS A 144 16.26 11.52 -5.84
C LYS A 144 17.30 10.80 -4.98
N ASP A 145 17.15 10.81 -3.67
CA ASP A 145 18.07 10.13 -2.75
C ASP A 145 18.15 8.62 -2.97
N GLY A 146 17.04 8.01 -3.39
CA GLY A 146 17.01 6.60 -3.77
C GLY A 146 17.77 6.33 -5.06
N LYS A 147 17.64 7.21 -6.06
CA LYS A 147 18.37 7.12 -7.34
C LYS A 147 19.87 7.26 -7.11
N ASP A 148 20.29 8.26 -6.34
CA ASP A 148 21.69 8.53 -6.06
C ASP A 148 22.38 7.40 -5.26
N ARG A 149 21.62 6.68 -4.43
CA ARG A 149 22.11 5.49 -3.70
C ARG A 149 22.25 4.27 -4.60
N HIS A 150 21.36 4.09 -5.56
CA HIS A 150 21.50 3.02 -6.56
C HIS A 150 22.69 3.28 -7.50
N GLU A 151 22.94 4.53 -7.88
CA GLU A 151 24.05 4.92 -8.75
C GLU A 151 25.43 4.82 -8.07
N ARG A 152 25.49 5.01 -6.74
CA ARG A 152 26.74 4.91 -5.95
C ARG A 152 27.14 3.48 -5.56
N GLY A 153 26.37 2.47 -5.95
CA GLY A 153 26.59 1.08 -5.55
C GLY A 153 26.15 0.86 -4.12
N GLY A 154 25.05 0.14 -3.93
CA GLY A 154 24.70 -0.37 -2.60
C GLY A 154 25.77 -1.34 -2.08
N PRO A 155 25.75 -1.72 -0.79
CA PRO A 155 26.74 -2.61 -0.17
C PRO A 155 26.99 -3.94 -0.89
N ASP A 156 26.10 -4.34 -1.80
CA ASP A 156 26.19 -5.58 -2.59
C ASP A 156 26.87 -5.41 -3.96
N GLY A 157 27.26 -4.18 -4.34
CA GLY A 157 27.86 -3.85 -5.64
C GLY A 157 29.32 -4.26 -5.81
N GLU A 158 30.03 -4.55 -4.72
CA GLU A 158 31.44 -4.98 -4.75
C GLU A 158 31.60 -6.49 -4.95
N ARG A 159 30.57 -7.30 -4.66
CA ARG A 159 30.64 -8.77 -4.76
C ARG A 159 30.77 -9.30 -6.20
N TRP A 160 30.51 -8.48 -7.20
CA TRP A 160 30.49 -8.86 -8.62
C TRP A 160 31.60 -8.22 -9.46
N ARG A 161 32.54 -7.47 -8.86
CA ARG A 161 33.66 -6.84 -9.58
C ARG A 161 34.93 -7.70 -9.66
N ASP A 162 35.02 -8.73 -8.81
CA ASP A 162 36.22 -9.58 -8.68
C ASP A 162 36.02 -11.02 -9.23
N ARG A 163 35.26 -11.21 -10.31
CA ARG A 163 35.13 -12.52 -10.97
C ARG A 163 35.26 -12.42 -12.48
#